data_AF-A0A3D2S8R1-F1
#
_entry.id   AF-A0A3D2S8R1-F1
#
_cell.length_a   1.000
_cell.length_b   1.000
_cell.length_c   1.000
_cell.angle_alpha   90.00
_cell.angle_beta   90.00
_cell.angle_gamma   90.00
#
_symmetry.space_group_name_H-M   'P 1'
#
loop_
_entity.id
_entity.type
_entity.pdbx_description
1 polymer ?
#
loop_
_entity_poly.entity_id
_entity_poly.type
_entity_poly.pdbx_seq_one_letter_code
_entity_poly.pdbx_strand_id
1 'polypeptide(L)'
;MSYLFTSESVSEGHPDKIADQISDALVDNFLAWDPNSKVACETLVTTGQVVLAGEVKSKAYLDVQEIARDVIRRIGYTKSAYMFEANSCGILSAIHEQSPDINQGVERSDKKLQGAGDQGMMFGYATNETNDYMPLALDLSHRLLWVLSQIRKEGKVMTYLRPDAKSQVTIEYNDAHQAQRIHTIVISTQHDDFIQPANKSESAKKAAEKKMLDQIRQ
;
A
#
# COMPACT_ATOMS: atom_id res chain seq x y z
N MET A 1 32.01 11.46 10.48
CA MET A 1 30.92 11.90 11.37
C MET A 1 29.81 10.86 11.32
N SER A 2 29.45 10.32 12.48
CA SER A 2 28.28 9.46 12.61
C SER A 2 27.03 10.21 12.17
N TYR A 3 26.11 9.54 11.49
CA TYR A 3 24.89 10.15 10.98
C TYR A 3 23.67 9.29 11.28
N LEU A 4 22.51 9.95 11.32
CA LEU A 4 21.21 9.28 11.42
C LEU A 4 20.58 9.24 10.03
N PHE A 5 20.08 8.07 9.65
CA PHE A 5 19.33 7.89 8.42
C PHE A 5 17.98 7.27 8.72
N THR A 6 16.94 7.74 8.03
CA THR A 6 15.56 7.35 8.29
C THR A 6 14.90 6.85 7.02
N SER A 7 14.13 5.77 7.15
CA SER A 7 13.20 5.32 6.11
C SER A 7 11.85 5.03 6.73
N GLU A 8 10.81 5.13 5.92
CA GLU A 8 9.43 4.87 6.33
C GLU A 8 8.77 3.84 5.41
N SER A 9 7.60 3.36 5.82
CA SER A 9 6.77 2.48 5.03
C SER A 9 5.30 2.70 5.40
N VAL A 10 4.40 2.25 4.54
CA VAL A 10 2.96 2.29 4.76
C VAL A 10 2.35 0.93 4.43
N SER A 11 1.29 0.59 5.16
CA SER A 11 0.67 -0.73 5.09
C SER A 11 -0.15 -0.93 3.81
N GLU A 12 -0.57 -2.18 3.57
CA GLU A 12 -1.54 -2.52 2.52
C GLU A 12 -2.88 -1.78 2.65
N GLY A 13 -3.22 -1.23 3.84
CA GLY A 13 -4.43 -0.47 4.06
C GLY A 13 -4.26 1.04 3.90
N HIS A 14 -3.06 1.55 3.66
CA HIS A 14 -2.88 2.98 3.37
C HIS A 14 -3.57 3.31 2.04
N PRO A 15 -4.35 4.41 1.93
CA PRO A 15 -5.13 4.72 0.72
C PRO A 15 -4.31 4.68 -0.56
N ASP A 16 -3.11 5.25 -0.57
CA ASP A 16 -2.22 5.20 -1.74
C ASP A 16 -1.86 3.74 -2.11
N LYS A 17 -1.62 2.88 -1.11
CA LYS A 17 -1.33 1.46 -1.37
C LYS A 17 -2.57 0.65 -1.73
N ILE A 18 -3.78 1.09 -1.34
CA ILE A 18 -5.02 0.51 -1.85
C ILE A 18 -5.13 0.79 -3.35
N ALA A 19 -4.87 2.04 -3.76
CA ALA A 19 -4.86 2.43 -5.16
C ALA A 19 -3.84 1.61 -5.97
N ASP A 20 -2.59 1.53 -5.50
CA ASP A 20 -1.54 0.71 -6.14
C ASP A 20 -1.99 -0.75 -6.32
N GLN A 21 -2.52 -1.37 -5.25
CA GLN A 21 -2.93 -2.77 -5.28
C GLN A 21 -4.15 -3.02 -6.19
N ILE A 22 -5.06 -2.06 -6.33
CA ILE A 22 -6.19 -2.17 -7.26
C ILE A 22 -5.67 -2.05 -8.70
N SER A 23 -4.82 -1.06 -8.98
CA SER A 23 -4.21 -0.88 -10.30
C SER A 23 -3.42 -2.12 -10.73
N ASP A 24 -2.58 -2.67 -9.85
CA ASP A 24 -1.82 -3.90 -10.14
C ASP A 24 -2.73 -5.13 -10.28
N ALA A 25 -3.81 -5.24 -9.50
CA ALA A 25 -4.76 -6.34 -9.66
C ALA A 25 -5.47 -6.29 -11.03
N LEU A 26 -5.73 -5.11 -11.57
CA LEU A 26 -6.25 -4.97 -12.93
C LEU A 26 -5.20 -5.41 -13.95
N VAL A 27 -3.94 -4.99 -13.80
CA VAL A 27 -2.81 -5.43 -14.65
C VAL A 27 -2.69 -6.95 -14.65
N ASP A 28 -2.67 -7.57 -13.47
CA ASP A 28 -2.57 -9.02 -13.30
C ASP A 28 -3.71 -9.75 -14.03
N ASN A 29 -4.95 -9.30 -13.86
CA ASN A 29 -6.09 -9.93 -14.51
C ASN A 29 -6.05 -9.75 -16.04
N PHE A 30 -5.71 -8.56 -16.54
CA PHE A 30 -5.61 -8.35 -17.99
C PHE A 30 -4.52 -9.23 -18.60
N LEU A 31 -3.35 -9.34 -17.94
CA LEU A 31 -2.25 -10.18 -18.42
C LEU A 31 -2.54 -11.68 -18.28
N ALA A 32 -3.31 -12.10 -17.28
CA ALA A 32 -3.70 -13.50 -17.10
C ALA A 32 -4.59 -14.02 -18.24
N TRP A 33 -5.49 -13.18 -18.75
CA TRP A 33 -6.44 -13.55 -19.80
C TRP A 33 -5.98 -13.14 -21.22
N ASP A 34 -5.17 -12.09 -21.32
CA ASP A 34 -4.50 -11.68 -22.56
C ASP A 34 -3.06 -11.23 -22.25
N PRO A 35 -2.06 -12.11 -22.44
CA PRO A 35 -0.65 -11.80 -22.18
C PRO A 35 -0.06 -10.65 -23.01
N ASN A 36 -0.77 -10.20 -24.06
CA ASN A 36 -0.34 -9.07 -24.88
C ASN A 36 -1.00 -7.75 -24.47
N SER A 37 -1.81 -7.75 -23.40
CA SER A 37 -2.48 -6.55 -22.90
C SER A 37 -1.50 -5.40 -22.69
N LYS A 38 -1.97 -4.19 -22.98
CA LYS A 38 -1.31 -2.93 -22.61
C LYS A 38 -2.23 -2.26 -21.61
N VAL A 39 -1.72 -2.02 -20.41
CA VAL A 39 -2.52 -1.58 -19.27
C VAL A 39 -1.82 -0.40 -18.63
N ALA A 40 -2.50 0.73 -18.58
CA ALA A 40 -2.12 1.92 -17.83
C ALA A 40 -3.35 2.33 -17.02
N CYS A 41 -3.56 1.66 -15.88
CA CYS A 41 -4.71 1.88 -15.02
C CYS A 41 -4.32 2.71 -13.80
N GLU A 42 -5.01 3.82 -13.62
CA GLU A 42 -4.87 4.70 -12.48
C GLU A 42 -6.06 4.50 -11.54
N THR A 43 -5.77 4.43 -10.24
CA THR A 43 -6.81 4.29 -9.22
C THR A 43 -6.79 5.49 -8.28
N LEU A 44 -7.93 6.16 -8.13
CA LEU A 44 -8.16 7.14 -7.07
C LEU A 44 -9.07 6.53 -6.02
N VAL A 45 -8.68 6.64 -4.75
CA VAL A 45 -9.51 6.23 -3.62
C VAL A 45 -9.81 7.41 -2.72
N THR A 46 -11.04 7.48 -2.23
CA THR A 46 -11.49 8.46 -1.24
C THR A 46 -12.66 7.90 -0.44
N THR A 47 -13.20 8.68 0.50
CA THR A 47 -14.33 8.28 1.35
C THR A 47 -15.48 7.72 0.51
N GLY A 48 -15.77 6.43 0.70
CA GLY A 48 -16.86 5.73 0.02
C GLY A 48 -16.73 5.56 -1.50
N GLN A 49 -15.60 5.86 -2.13
CA GLN A 49 -15.47 5.88 -3.59
C GLN A 49 -14.11 5.38 -4.08
N VAL A 50 -14.15 4.61 -5.17
CA VAL A 50 -13.01 4.24 -6.02
C VAL A 50 -13.28 4.73 -7.44
N VAL A 51 -12.30 5.36 -8.08
CA VAL A 51 -12.34 5.72 -9.50
C VAL A 51 -11.21 5.00 -10.20
N LEU A 52 -11.56 4.19 -11.19
CA LEU A 52 -10.65 3.48 -12.07
C LEU A 52 -10.59 4.24 -13.40
N ALA A 53 -9.41 4.72 -13.79
CA ALA A 53 -9.22 5.52 -15.00
C ALA A 53 -8.00 5.02 -15.78
N GLY A 54 -7.81 5.56 -16.99
CA GLY A 54 -6.66 5.28 -17.83
C GLY A 54 -6.99 4.43 -19.05
N GLU A 55 -5.98 3.75 -19.57
CA GLU A 55 -5.96 3.20 -20.91
C GLU A 55 -5.69 1.70 -20.90
N VAL A 56 -6.56 0.93 -21.56
CA VAL A 56 -6.36 -0.51 -21.73
C VAL A 56 -6.53 -0.90 -23.19
N LYS A 57 -5.56 -1.63 -23.72
CA LYS A 57 -5.67 -2.39 -24.97
C LYS A 57 -5.56 -3.88 -24.65
N SER A 58 -6.68 -4.58 -24.71
CA SER A 58 -6.76 -6.02 -24.39
C SER A 58 -7.92 -6.66 -25.15
N LYS A 59 -7.82 -7.96 -25.42
CA LYS A 59 -8.95 -8.79 -25.86
C LYS A 59 -9.79 -9.30 -24.69
N ALA A 60 -9.29 -9.19 -23.47
CA ALA A 60 -9.99 -9.65 -22.28
C ALA A 60 -11.10 -8.66 -21.89
N TYR A 61 -12.24 -9.21 -21.48
CA TYR A 61 -13.31 -8.47 -20.83
C TYR A 61 -13.32 -8.86 -19.36
N LEU A 62 -13.15 -7.87 -18.48
CA LEU A 62 -13.02 -8.09 -17.04
C LEU A 62 -14.08 -7.30 -16.26
N ASP A 63 -14.58 -7.89 -15.19
CA ASP A 63 -15.35 -7.16 -14.19
C ASP A 63 -14.39 -6.38 -13.27
N VAL A 64 -14.00 -5.20 -13.73
CA VAL A 64 -13.06 -4.33 -13.01
C VAL A 64 -13.62 -3.85 -11.67
N GLN A 65 -14.95 -3.85 -11.50
CA GLN A 65 -15.57 -3.49 -10.23
C GLN A 65 -15.39 -4.60 -9.22
N GLU A 66 -15.68 -5.86 -9.58
CA GLU A 66 -15.50 -6.98 -8.66
C GLU A 66 -14.02 -7.18 -8.29
N ILE A 67 -13.10 -7.02 -9.25
CA ILE A 67 -11.66 -7.08 -8.97
C ILE A 67 -11.27 -6.04 -7.91
N ALA A 68 -11.72 -4.80 -8.05
CA ALA A 68 -11.45 -3.76 -7.05
C ALA A 68 -12.08 -4.10 -5.68
N ARG A 69 -13.32 -4.63 -5.65
CA ARG A 69 -13.96 -5.07 -4.40
C ARG A 69 -13.19 -6.20 -3.72
N ASP A 70 -12.71 -7.18 -4.47
CA ASP A 70 -11.90 -8.28 -3.98
C ASP A 70 -10.61 -7.81 -3.33
N VAL A 71 -9.93 -6.85 -3.95
CA VAL A 71 -8.72 -6.23 -3.37
C VAL A 71 -9.04 -5.54 -2.05
N ILE A 72 -10.08 -4.70 -2.00
CA ILE A 72 -10.51 -3.98 -0.79
C ILE A 72 -10.88 -4.96 0.34
N ARG A 73 -11.56 -6.05 -0.01
CA ARG A 73 -11.96 -7.12 0.93
C ARG A 73 -10.73 -7.85 1.48
N ARG A 74 -9.77 -8.19 0.62
CA ARG A 74 -8.51 -8.86 0.99
C ARG A 74 -7.64 -7.99 1.91
N ILE A 75 -7.63 -6.68 1.68
CA ILE A 75 -6.95 -5.70 2.54
C ILE A 75 -7.60 -5.66 3.92
N GLY A 76 -8.93 -5.77 3.99
CA GLY A 76 -9.69 -5.89 5.24
C GLY A 76 -10.65 -4.73 5.51
N TYR A 77 -10.91 -3.88 4.53
CA TYR A 77 -11.95 -2.85 4.60
C TYR A 77 -13.33 -3.48 4.38
N THR A 78 -13.85 -4.07 5.47
CA THR A 78 -15.07 -4.92 5.46
C THR A 78 -16.14 -4.42 6.43
N LYS A 79 -15.95 -3.26 7.06
CA LYS A 79 -16.91 -2.64 7.98
C LYS A 79 -17.26 -1.23 7.53
N SER A 80 -18.55 -0.92 7.45
CA SER A 80 -19.04 0.41 7.09
C SER A 80 -18.57 1.52 8.04
N ALA A 81 -18.29 1.18 9.31
CA ALA A 81 -17.72 2.09 10.30
C ALA A 81 -16.36 2.68 9.89
N TYR A 82 -15.67 2.09 8.91
CA TYR A 82 -14.40 2.59 8.38
C TYR A 82 -14.59 3.67 7.30
N MET A 83 -15.85 4.00 6.94
CA MET A 83 -16.23 4.95 5.88
C MET A 83 -15.69 4.59 4.47
N PHE A 84 -15.07 3.41 4.35
CA PHE A 84 -14.59 2.78 3.14
C PHE A 84 -14.72 1.27 3.35
N GLU A 85 -15.53 0.61 2.52
CA GLU A 85 -15.89 -0.81 2.70
C GLU A 85 -16.20 -1.45 1.35
N ALA A 86 -15.71 -2.68 1.15
CA ALA A 86 -15.72 -3.38 -0.13
C ALA A 86 -17.10 -3.53 -0.78
N ASN A 87 -18.18 -3.72 -0.02
CA ASN A 87 -19.51 -3.95 -0.56
C ASN A 87 -20.30 -2.65 -0.77
N SER A 88 -20.06 -1.61 0.04
CA SER A 88 -20.81 -0.35 -0.02
C SER A 88 -20.10 0.77 -0.79
N CYS A 89 -18.79 0.67 -1.05
CA CYS A 89 -18.09 1.72 -1.80
C CYS A 89 -18.60 1.80 -3.24
N GLY A 90 -18.78 3.04 -3.72
CA GLY A 90 -19.01 3.31 -5.13
C GLY A 90 -17.75 3.01 -5.93
N ILE A 91 -17.90 2.39 -7.11
CA ILE A 91 -16.78 2.13 -8.02
C ILE A 91 -17.16 2.66 -9.39
N LEU A 92 -16.48 3.72 -9.81
CA LEU A 92 -16.64 4.34 -11.11
C LEU A 92 -15.50 3.85 -12.01
N SER A 93 -15.83 3.30 -13.18
CA SER A 93 -14.85 3.02 -14.22
C SER A 93 -14.98 4.05 -15.34
N ALA A 94 -13.86 4.69 -15.67
CA ALA A 94 -13.66 5.59 -16.79
C ALA A 94 -12.48 5.11 -17.66
N ILE A 95 -12.24 3.79 -17.69
CA ILE A 95 -11.20 3.17 -18.52
C ILE A 95 -11.63 3.24 -19.98
N HIS A 96 -10.72 3.65 -20.85
CA HIS A 96 -10.95 3.68 -22.31
C HIS A 96 -9.84 2.94 -23.07
N GLU A 97 -10.05 2.78 -24.38
CA GLU A 97 -9.03 2.17 -25.23
C GLU A 97 -7.79 3.06 -25.35
N GLN A 98 -6.61 2.44 -25.42
CA GLN A 98 -5.34 3.13 -25.62
C GLN A 98 -5.29 3.86 -26.96
N SER A 99 -4.67 5.04 -27.00
CA SER A 99 -4.49 5.80 -28.25
C SER A 99 -3.73 5.01 -29.33
N PRO A 100 -4.24 4.93 -30.58
CA PRO A 100 -3.54 4.30 -31.70
C PRO A 100 -2.18 4.94 -32.02
N ASP A 101 -1.98 6.22 -31.70
CA ASP A 101 -0.74 6.96 -32.02
C ASP A 101 0.42 6.55 -31.11
N ILE A 102 0.14 6.32 -29.82
CA ILE A 102 1.14 5.81 -28.86
C ILE A 102 1.61 4.43 -29.29
N ASN A 103 0.66 3.58 -29.71
CA ASN A 103 0.99 2.20 -30.02
C ASN A 103 1.90 2.05 -31.25
N GLN A 104 1.76 2.92 -32.26
CA GLN A 104 2.66 2.95 -33.42
C GLN A 104 4.11 3.29 -33.07
N GLY A 105 4.33 4.08 -32.02
CA GLY A 105 5.67 4.45 -31.55
C GLY A 105 6.37 3.31 -30.80
N VAL A 106 5.59 2.40 -30.21
CA VAL A 106 6.07 1.39 -29.26
C VAL A 106 6.12 0.02 -29.92
N GLU A 107 5.00 -0.47 -30.46
CA GLU A 107 4.82 -1.85 -30.94
C GLU A 107 5.54 -2.10 -32.28
N ARG A 108 6.54 -2.98 -32.25
CA ARG A 108 7.29 -3.45 -33.42
C ARG A 108 7.06 -4.94 -33.66
N SER A 109 7.18 -5.37 -34.92
CA SER A 109 7.07 -6.79 -35.28
C SER A 109 8.19 -7.64 -34.66
N ASP A 110 9.39 -7.08 -34.52
CA ASP A 110 10.49 -7.68 -33.76
C ASP A 110 10.54 -7.09 -32.35
N LYS A 111 10.35 -7.95 -31.34
CA LYS A 111 10.41 -7.57 -29.91
C LYS A 111 11.74 -6.95 -29.51
N LYS A 112 12.85 -7.27 -30.19
CA LYS A 112 14.17 -6.69 -29.91
C LYS A 112 14.29 -5.23 -30.38
N LEU A 113 13.38 -4.79 -31.25
CA LEU A 113 13.34 -3.43 -31.79
C LEU A 113 12.29 -2.56 -31.07
N GLN A 114 11.61 -3.10 -30.07
CA GLN A 114 10.60 -2.41 -29.28
C GLN A 114 11.21 -1.18 -28.59
N GLY A 115 10.61 -0.02 -28.81
CA GLY A 115 11.01 1.22 -28.15
C GLY A 115 10.51 1.29 -26.70
N ALA A 116 11.03 2.26 -25.94
CA ALA A 116 10.47 2.60 -24.63
C ALA A 116 9.04 3.14 -24.79
N GLY A 117 8.17 2.86 -23.80
CA GLY A 117 6.80 3.38 -23.78
C GLY A 117 6.72 4.89 -23.55
N ASP A 118 7.72 5.44 -22.85
CA ASP A 118 7.89 6.87 -22.61
C ASP A 118 9.38 7.18 -22.34
N GLN A 119 9.75 8.46 -22.36
CA GLN A 119 11.05 8.93 -21.91
C GLN A 119 11.18 8.84 -20.38
N GLY A 120 12.36 8.52 -19.86
CA GLY A 120 12.58 8.45 -18.42
C GLY A 120 14.00 8.11 -18.01
N MET A 121 14.23 8.12 -16.69
CA MET A 121 15.47 7.69 -16.05
C MET A 121 15.14 6.67 -14.96
N MET A 122 16.01 5.68 -14.78
CA MET A 122 15.85 4.61 -13.81
C MET A 122 17.11 4.48 -12.98
N PHE A 123 16.97 4.31 -11.67
CA PHE A 123 18.07 4.05 -10.75
C PHE A 123 17.91 2.66 -10.15
N GLY A 124 19.00 1.89 -10.14
CA GLY A 124 19.11 0.65 -9.38
C GLY A 124 20.04 0.87 -8.20
N TYR A 125 19.70 0.30 -7.04
CA TYR A 125 20.51 0.37 -5.83
C TYR A 125 20.57 -1.00 -5.14
N ALA A 126 21.70 -1.32 -4.53
CA ALA A 126 21.88 -2.50 -3.70
C ALA A 126 22.96 -2.21 -2.63
N THR A 127 22.80 -2.79 -1.45
CA THR A 127 23.74 -2.68 -0.32
C THR A 127 23.80 -4.01 0.43
N ASN A 128 24.93 -4.37 1.02
CA ASN A 128 25.09 -5.63 1.75
C ASN A 128 24.69 -5.54 3.24
N GLU A 129 23.98 -4.48 3.63
CA GLU A 129 23.47 -4.29 5.00
C GLU A 129 22.45 -5.36 5.42
N THR A 130 21.72 -5.95 4.46
CA THR A 130 20.74 -7.02 4.68
C THR A 130 20.94 -8.16 3.69
N ASN A 131 20.40 -9.35 4.01
CA ASN A 131 20.50 -10.52 3.13
C ASN A 131 19.75 -10.36 1.81
N ASP A 132 18.74 -9.48 1.78
CA ASP A 132 17.93 -9.18 0.58
C ASP A 132 18.52 -8.00 -0.22
N TYR A 133 19.74 -7.57 0.12
CA TYR A 133 20.50 -6.48 -0.48
C TYR A 133 19.82 -5.09 -0.45
N MET A 134 18.94 -4.87 0.52
CA MET A 134 18.20 -3.62 0.74
C MET A 134 18.79 -2.79 1.90
N PRO A 135 18.63 -1.46 1.89
CA PRO A 135 18.99 -0.61 3.04
C PRO A 135 18.30 -1.07 4.32
N LEU A 136 19.04 -1.16 5.44
CA LEU A 136 18.51 -1.72 6.68
C LEU A 136 17.28 -0.95 7.21
N ALA A 137 17.31 0.38 7.14
CA ALA A 137 16.19 1.22 7.62
C ALA A 137 14.89 0.94 6.84
N LEU A 138 15.00 0.73 5.53
CA LEU A 138 13.86 0.45 4.64
C LEU A 138 13.35 -0.97 4.85
N ASP A 139 14.24 -1.97 4.90
CA ASP A 139 13.87 -3.35 5.16
C ASP A 139 13.11 -3.49 6.50
N LEU A 140 13.59 -2.85 7.56
CA LEU A 140 12.91 -2.86 8.85
C LEU A 140 11.56 -2.15 8.84
N SER A 141 11.41 -0.99 8.19
CA SER A 141 10.12 -0.29 8.12
C SER A 141 9.06 -1.14 7.41
N HIS A 142 9.42 -1.83 6.33
CA HIS A 142 8.53 -2.78 5.65
C HIS A 142 8.19 -4.01 6.52
N ARG A 143 9.19 -4.64 7.16
CA ARG A 143 8.97 -5.84 8.00
C ARG A 143 8.02 -5.56 9.16
N LEU A 144 8.13 -4.39 9.81
CA LEU A 144 7.22 -4.00 10.90
C LEU A 144 5.76 -4.02 10.45
N LEU A 145 5.46 -3.44 9.28
CA LEU A 145 4.09 -3.39 8.75
C LEU A 145 3.63 -4.72 8.19
N TRP A 146 4.53 -5.52 7.63
CA TRP A 146 4.21 -6.87 7.19
C TRP A 146 3.76 -7.73 8.38
N VAL A 147 4.52 -7.74 9.47
CA VAL A 147 4.16 -8.46 10.71
C VAL A 147 2.85 -7.92 11.30
N LEU A 148 2.67 -6.59 11.35
CA LEU A 148 1.43 -5.98 11.83
C LEU A 148 0.20 -6.41 11.01
N SER A 149 0.34 -6.51 9.67
CA SER A 149 -0.72 -7.02 8.80
C SER A 149 -1.03 -8.49 9.07
N GLN A 150 -0.01 -9.34 9.32
CA GLN A 150 -0.21 -10.73 9.70
C GLN A 150 -0.96 -10.86 11.03
N ILE A 151 -0.55 -10.10 12.05
CA ILE A 151 -1.22 -10.08 13.36
C ILE A 151 -2.70 -9.70 13.21
N ARG A 152 -2.97 -8.61 12.47
CA ARG A 152 -4.33 -8.15 12.19
C ARG A 152 -5.18 -9.21 11.48
N LYS A 153 -4.62 -9.84 10.44
CA LYS A 153 -5.32 -10.86 9.64
C LYS A 153 -5.53 -12.17 10.40
N GLU A 154 -4.61 -12.54 11.30
CA GLU A 154 -4.75 -13.68 12.19
C GLU A 154 -5.91 -13.50 13.18
N GLY A 155 -6.12 -12.26 13.66
CA GLY A 155 -7.28 -11.91 14.48
C GLY A 155 -7.30 -12.55 15.88
N LYS A 156 -6.15 -13.02 16.38
CA LYS A 156 -6.03 -13.63 17.72
C LYS A 156 -5.53 -12.67 18.79
N VAL A 157 -4.58 -11.80 18.44
CA VAL A 157 -4.03 -10.76 19.31
C VAL A 157 -4.21 -9.40 18.64
N MET A 158 -4.26 -8.34 19.44
CA MET A 158 -4.47 -6.97 18.94
C MET A 158 -5.69 -6.87 17.99
N THR A 159 -6.82 -7.47 18.38
CA THR A 159 -8.04 -7.59 17.56
C THR A 159 -8.70 -6.25 17.23
N TYR A 160 -8.18 -5.15 17.77
CA TYR A 160 -8.59 -3.79 17.51
C TYR A 160 -7.91 -3.18 16.28
N LEU A 161 -6.87 -3.80 15.72
CA LEU A 161 -6.13 -3.24 14.58
C LEU A 161 -7.01 -3.12 13.33
N ARG A 162 -6.88 -1.99 12.64
CA ARG A 162 -7.49 -1.72 11.34
C ARG A 162 -6.43 -1.75 10.22
N PRO A 163 -6.84 -1.77 8.93
CA PRO A 163 -5.89 -1.97 7.85
C PRO A 163 -4.81 -0.90 7.69
N ASP A 164 -5.10 0.39 7.97
CA ASP A 164 -4.13 1.48 7.77
C ASP A 164 -3.09 1.55 8.91
N ALA A 165 -1.83 1.65 8.53
CA ALA A 165 -0.68 1.78 9.40
C ALA A 165 0.53 2.34 8.65
N LYS A 166 1.42 2.99 9.41
CA LYS A 166 2.68 3.60 8.96
C LYS A 166 3.79 3.21 9.93
N SER A 167 4.99 3.05 9.42
CA SER A 167 6.19 2.81 10.23
C SER A 167 7.33 3.70 9.77
N GLN A 168 8.20 4.06 10.70
CA GLN A 168 9.42 4.81 10.42
C GLN A 168 10.54 4.28 11.30
N VAL A 169 11.70 4.03 10.71
CA VAL A 169 12.88 3.51 11.40
C VAL A 169 14.06 4.43 11.13
N THR A 170 14.70 4.89 12.20
CA THR A 170 15.94 5.67 12.15
C THR A 170 17.10 4.82 12.65
N ILE A 171 18.15 4.70 11.85
CA ILE A 171 19.37 3.95 12.17
C ILE A 171 20.53 4.94 12.34
N GLU A 172 21.37 4.67 13.35
CA GLU A 172 22.65 5.36 13.51
C GLU A 172 23.74 4.61 12.73
N TYR A 173 24.44 5.32 11.86
CA TYR A 173 25.57 4.84 11.07
C TYR A 173 26.88 5.48 11.55
N ASN A 174 27.96 4.71 11.54
CA ASN A 174 29.31 5.21 11.83
C ASN A 174 29.97 5.84 10.59
N ASP A 175 31.20 6.33 10.76
CA ASP A 175 32.01 6.95 9.71
C ASP A 175 32.36 5.99 8.55
N ALA A 176 32.25 4.69 8.78
CA ALA A 176 32.46 3.65 7.76
C ALA A 176 31.14 3.20 7.09
N HIS A 177 30.05 3.97 7.27
CA HIS A 177 28.71 3.66 6.74
C HIS A 177 28.13 2.33 7.24
N GLN A 178 28.53 1.87 8.42
CA GLN A 178 28.02 0.64 9.01
C GLN A 178 26.94 0.98 10.04
N ALA A 179 25.78 0.32 9.93
CA ALA A 179 24.70 0.42 10.90
C ALA A 179 25.19 -0.01 12.29
N GLN A 180 25.00 0.84 13.30
CA GLN A 180 25.44 0.60 14.69
C GLN A 180 24.29 0.17 15.59
N ARG A 181 23.17 0.89 15.51
CA ARG A 181 21.96 0.61 16.31
C ARG A 181 20.72 1.24 15.69
N ILE A 182 19.56 0.73 16.07
CA ILE A 182 18.30 1.43 15.86
C ILE A 182 18.24 2.61 16.85
N HIS A 183 18.07 3.82 16.32
CA HIS A 183 17.94 5.03 17.11
C HIS A 183 16.49 5.27 17.53
N THR A 184 15.55 5.21 16.57
CA THR A 184 14.14 5.49 16.80
C THR A 184 13.26 4.58 15.95
N ILE A 185 12.16 4.10 16.52
CA ILE A 185 11.07 3.46 15.79
C ILE A 185 9.78 4.25 16.06
N VAL A 186 9.03 4.56 15.01
CA VAL A 186 7.67 5.09 15.10
C VAL A 186 6.75 4.10 14.39
N ILE A 187 5.65 3.73 15.06
CA ILE A 187 4.56 2.97 14.46
C ILE A 187 3.27 3.75 14.75
N SER A 188 2.54 4.05 13.70
CA SER A 188 1.19 4.62 13.77
C SER A 188 0.25 3.61 13.15
N THR A 189 -0.76 3.17 13.87
CA THR A 189 -1.72 2.19 13.37
C THR A 189 -3.13 2.64 13.67
N GLN A 190 -4.00 2.49 12.67
CA GLN A 190 -5.41 2.72 12.82
C GLN A 190 -6.01 1.58 13.68
N HIS A 191 -6.92 1.91 14.59
CA HIS A 191 -7.55 0.93 15.46
C HIS A 191 -9.00 1.27 15.77
N ASP A 192 -9.76 0.26 16.19
CA ASP A 192 -11.05 0.39 16.87
C ASP A 192 -10.82 0.90 18.31
N ASP A 193 -11.81 1.59 18.89
CA ASP A 193 -11.79 1.93 20.31
C ASP A 193 -12.09 0.67 21.14
N PHE A 194 -11.06 0.06 21.71
CA PHE A 194 -11.19 -1.13 22.56
C PHE A 194 -11.37 -0.81 24.05
N ILE A 195 -11.22 0.46 24.43
CA ILE A 195 -11.63 0.99 25.74
C ILE A 195 -12.54 2.19 25.50
N GLN A 196 -13.78 2.09 25.98
CA GLN A 196 -14.78 3.13 25.79
C GLN A 196 -14.68 4.22 26.87
N PRO A 197 -14.96 5.50 26.53
CA PRO A 197 -15.01 6.57 27.51
C PRO A 197 -16.23 6.41 28.43
N ALA A 198 -16.08 6.80 29.70
CA ALA A 198 -17.16 6.70 30.69
C ALA A 198 -18.40 7.54 30.33
N ASN A 199 -18.22 8.62 29.56
CA ASN A 199 -19.27 9.48 29.03
C ASN A 199 -18.74 10.31 27.83
N LYS A 200 -19.56 11.21 27.29
CA LYS A 200 -19.22 12.02 26.09
C LYS A 200 -18.27 13.19 26.35
N SER A 201 -17.86 13.44 27.60
CA SER A 201 -16.96 14.55 27.92
C SER A 201 -15.56 14.32 27.34
N GLU A 202 -14.87 15.41 27.01
CA GLU A 202 -13.52 15.32 26.46
C GLU A 202 -12.50 14.73 27.46
N SER A 203 -12.70 14.97 28.76
CA SER A 203 -11.87 14.35 29.80
C SER A 203 -12.03 12.82 29.84
N ALA A 204 -13.25 12.31 29.68
CA ALA A 204 -13.51 10.87 29.61
C ALA A 204 -12.89 10.23 28.36
N LYS A 205 -12.92 10.92 27.20
CA LYS A 205 -12.25 10.48 25.96
C LYS A 205 -10.74 10.38 26.14
N LYS A 206 -10.09 11.44 26.62
CA LYS A 206 -8.64 11.46 26.89
C LYS A 206 -8.22 10.39 27.91
N ALA A 207 -9.07 10.12 28.91
CA ALA A 207 -8.82 9.06 29.88
C ALA A 207 -8.88 7.65 29.25
N ALA A 208 -9.82 7.42 28.32
CA ALA A 208 -9.89 6.17 27.57
C ALA A 208 -8.69 6.01 26.61
N GLU A 209 -8.35 7.06 25.85
CA GLU A 209 -7.17 7.09 24.97
C GLU A 209 -5.88 6.76 25.73
N LYS A 210 -5.67 7.36 26.92
CA LYS A 210 -4.51 7.06 27.75
C LYS A 210 -4.46 5.58 28.16
N LYS A 211 -5.60 5.01 28.57
CA LYS A 211 -5.68 3.59 28.94
C LYS A 211 -5.39 2.67 27.75
N MET A 212 -5.88 3.03 26.55
CA MET A 212 -5.57 2.28 25.33
C MET A 212 -4.08 2.32 25.05
N LEU A 213 -3.44 3.48 25.16
CA LEU A 213 -2.00 3.63 24.99
C LEU A 213 -1.21 2.83 26.04
N ASP A 214 -1.66 2.82 27.30
CA ASP A 214 -1.02 2.03 28.36
C ASP A 214 -1.12 0.52 28.09
N GLN A 215 -2.25 0.05 27.54
CA GLN A 215 -2.40 -1.36 27.13
C GLN A 215 -1.56 -1.71 25.90
N ILE A 216 -1.41 -0.80 24.94
CA ILE A 216 -0.55 -1.00 23.75
C ILE A 216 0.93 -1.12 24.15
N ARG A 217 1.33 -0.50 25.26
CA ARG A 217 2.71 -0.52 25.76
C ARG A 217 3.09 -1.77 26.55
N GLN A 218 2.12 -2.61 26.94
CA GLN A 218 2.34 -3.87 27.65
C GLN A 218 2.59 -5.01 26.67
#